data_AF-A0ABD3L3A5-F1
#
_entry.id   AF-A0ABD3L3A5-F1
#
_cell.length_a   1.000
_cell.length_b   1.000
_cell.length_c   1.000
_cell.angle_alpha   90.00
_cell.angle_beta   90.00
_cell.angle_gamma   90.00
#
_symmetry.space_group_name_H-M   'P 1'
#
loop_
_entity.id
_entity.type
_entity.pdbx_description
1 polymer ?
#
loop_
_entity_poly.entity_id
_entity_poly.type
_entity_poly.pdbx_seq_one_letter_code
_entity_poly.pdbx_strand_id
1 'polypeptide(L)'
;MATPLDMPCDACPGPYLQFTASVLDLKFDEEPNYAEYISLFHGITGQNIYVWPVHRDASQEVPCEQVQLKDDDEPSKRTRIGLKLKQWMSVYHVHLPMKQRYLSNSNDVDLPLHIQKGRAKGIHVASVASGPLSKSWAIIMDDGVGYTAQTYAISFGYLPEDWIRAHRSQSYYITIVAGAADHRFLVIRSKGWSVNV
;
A
#
# COMPACT_ATOMS: atom_id res chain seq x y z
N MET A 1 17.77 24.61 -16.17
CA MET A 1 18.50 23.60 -15.39
C MET A 1 17.67 22.33 -15.44
N ALA A 2 18.10 21.33 -16.19
CA ALA A 2 17.38 20.07 -16.31
C ALA A 2 17.73 19.22 -15.08
N THR A 3 16.72 18.83 -14.30
CA THR A 3 16.86 17.81 -13.26
C THR A 3 17.32 16.51 -13.93
N PRO A 4 18.45 15.91 -13.53
CA PRO A 4 18.88 14.64 -14.09
C PRO A 4 17.84 13.56 -13.79
N LEU A 5 17.54 12.74 -14.81
CA LEU A 5 16.57 11.62 -14.75
C LEU A 5 16.93 10.55 -13.72
N ASP A 6 18.15 10.58 -13.17
CA ASP A 6 18.65 9.59 -12.24
C ASP A 6 18.11 9.76 -10.81
N MET A 7 17.48 10.89 -10.46
CA MET A 7 17.17 11.19 -9.06
C MET A 7 15.91 10.51 -8.47
N PRO A 8 14.91 10.01 -9.23
CA PRO A 8 13.79 9.27 -8.65
C PRO A 8 13.88 7.74 -8.85
N CYS A 9 14.87 7.18 -9.55
CA CYS A 9 14.77 5.80 -10.01
C CYS A 9 16.08 4.99 -10.06
N ASP A 10 16.70 4.76 -8.90
CA ASP A 10 17.86 3.85 -8.75
C ASP A 10 17.56 2.37 -9.13
N ALA A 11 16.28 2.00 -9.30
CA ALA A 11 15.82 0.65 -9.62
C ALA A 11 14.92 0.57 -10.88
N CYS A 12 14.92 1.60 -11.73
CA CYS A 12 14.10 1.60 -12.94
C CYS A 12 14.63 0.58 -13.96
N PRO A 13 13.80 -0.35 -14.46
CA PRO A 13 14.19 -1.23 -15.55
C PRO A 13 14.57 -0.40 -16.80
N GLY A 14 15.63 -0.80 -17.50
CA GLY A 14 16.19 -0.08 -18.65
C GLY A 14 15.18 0.44 -19.69
N PRO A 15 14.12 -0.33 -20.05
CA PRO A 15 13.09 0.15 -20.98
C PRO A 15 12.36 1.43 -20.54
N TYR A 16 12.17 1.63 -19.22
CA TYR A 16 11.53 2.84 -18.71
C TYR A 16 12.42 4.07 -18.88
N LEU A 17 13.74 3.93 -18.70
CA LEU A 17 14.70 5.02 -18.90
C LEU A 17 14.81 5.41 -20.38
N GLN A 18 14.78 4.42 -21.27
CA GLN A 18 14.80 4.67 -22.72
C GLN A 18 13.54 5.39 -23.18
N PHE A 19 12.36 4.96 -22.71
CA PHE A 19 11.10 5.61 -23.01
C PHE A 19 11.05 7.07 -22.51
N THR A 20 11.44 7.31 -21.26
CA THR A 20 11.39 8.67 -20.70
C THR A 20 12.37 9.61 -21.39
N ALA A 21 13.57 9.13 -21.74
CA ALA A 21 14.52 9.92 -22.52
C ALA A 21 13.94 10.32 -23.89
N SER A 22 13.32 9.39 -24.62
CA SER A 22 12.71 9.67 -25.92
C SER A 22 11.51 10.62 -25.84
N VAL A 23 10.63 10.46 -24.84
CA VAL A 23 9.46 11.32 -24.67
C VAL A 23 9.84 12.73 -24.24
N LEU A 24 10.91 12.88 -23.45
CA LEU A 24 11.39 14.20 -23.01
C LEU A 24 12.15 14.96 -24.11
N ASP A 25 12.72 14.26 -25.08
CA ASP A 25 13.40 14.86 -26.24
C ASP A 25 12.46 15.16 -27.42
N LEU A 26 11.18 14.72 -27.32
CA LEU A 26 10.20 14.90 -28.38
C LEU A 26 9.84 16.38 -28.57
N LYS A 27 9.81 16.82 -29.83
CA LYS A 27 9.38 18.18 -30.19
C LYS A 27 7.86 18.29 -30.20
N PHE A 28 7.33 19.49 -30.00
CA PHE A 28 5.89 19.75 -29.91
C PHE A 28 5.10 19.28 -31.15
N ASP A 29 5.69 19.39 -32.34
CA ASP A 29 5.06 19.02 -33.62
C ASP A 29 5.46 17.62 -34.12
N GLU A 30 6.26 16.87 -33.36
CA GLU A 30 6.75 15.55 -33.74
C GLU A 30 5.78 14.46 -33.29
N GLU A 31 5.36 13.58 -34.20
CA GLU A 31 4.51 12.45 -33.86
C GLU A 31 5.32 11.38 -33.12
N PRO A 32 4.94 10.96 -31.90
CA PRO A 32 5.69 9.98 -31.16
C PRO A 32 5.65 8.61 -31.84
N ASN A 33 6.79 7.92 -31.91
CA ASN A 33 6.85 6.55 -32.43
C ASN A 33 6.29 5.53 -31.43
N TYR A 34 4.97 5.42 -31.36
CA TYR A 34 4.29 4.51 -30.44
C TYR A 34 4.68 3.04 -30.66
N ALA A 35 4.97 2.61 -31.89
CA ALA A 35 5.35 1.23 -32.17
C ALA A 35 6.68 0.84 -31.52
N GLU A 36 7.64 1.76 -31.53
CA GLU A 36 8.94 1.58 -30.87
C GLU A 36 8.80 1.58 -29.36
N TYR A 37 8.02 2.50 -28.79
CA TYR A 37 7.76 2.52 -27.34
C TYR A 37 7.08 1.25 -26.84
N ILE A 38 6.09 0.74 -27.56
CA ILE A 38 5.43 -0.53 -27.21
C ILE A 38 6.43 -1.69 -27.26
N SER A 39 7.36 -1.68 -28.22
CA SER A 39 8.38 -2.71 -28.39
C SER A 39 9.38 -2.75 -27.22
N LEU A 40 9.75 -1.58 -26.66
CA LEU A 40 10.62 -1.50 -25.48
C LEU A 40 10.07 -2.30 -24.28
N PHE A 41 8.75 -2.30 -24.11
CA PHE A 41 8.10 -2.96 -22.98
C PHE A 41 7.73 -4.42 -23.22
N HIS A 42 7.83 -4.93 -24.45
CA HIS A 42 7.43 -6.31 -24.78
C HIS A 42 8.24 -7.38 -24.01
N GLY A 43 9.43 -7.06 -23.50
CA GLY A 43 10.19 -7.95 -22.61
C GLY A 43 9.74 -7.93 -21.14
N ILE A 44 9.07 -6.85 -20.71
CA ILE A 44 8.59 -6.63 -19.33
C ILE A 44 7.10 -6.97 -19.21
N THR A 45 6.29 -6.51 -20.16
CA THR A 45 4.91 -6.96 -20.29
C THR A 45 4.98 -8.35 -20.89
N GLY A 46 4.64 -9.37 -20.10
CA GLY A 46 4.63 -10.76 -20.56
C GLY A 46 3.87 -10.92 -21.89
N GLN A 47 4.06 -12.06 -22.56
CA GLN A 47 3.57 -12.37 -23.93
C GLN A 47 2.06 -12.14 -24.20
N ASN A 48 1.29 -11.70 -23.21
CA ASN A 48 -0.13 -11.44 -23.33
C ASN A 48 -0.47 -9.99 -22.92
N ILE A 49 -0.50 -9.09 -23.92
CA ILE A 49 -0.93 -7.69 -23.78
C ILE A 49 -2.42 -7.60 -23.36
N TYR A 50 -3.19 -8.68 -23.52
CA TYR A 50 -4.58 -8.79 -23.06
C TYR A 50 -4.72 -9.36 -21.63
N VAL A 51 -3.64 -9.89 -21.03
CA VAL A 51 -3.58 -10.17 -19.59
C VAL A 51 -3.05 -8.92 -18.92
N TRP A 52 -3.91 -7.91 -18.88
CA TRP A 52 -3.67 -6.78 -18.00
C TRP A 52 -3.64 -7.32 -16.55
N PRO A 53 -2.76 -6.85 -15.66
CA PRO A 53 -2.80 -7.21 -14.24
C PRO A 53 -4.14 -6.84 -13.56
N VAL A 54 -4.97 -6.07 -14.26
CA VAL A 54 -6.32 -5.68 -13.87
C VAL A 54 -7.28 -6.82 -14.19
N HIS A 55 -7.47 -7.71 -13.22
CA HIS A 55 -8.55 -8.71 -13.24
C HIS A 55 -9.89 -7.97 -13.08
N ARG A 56 -10.58 -7.66 -14.19
CA ARG A 56 -11.90 -7.00 -14.14
C ARG A 56 -13.00 -7.89 -13.54
N ASP A 57 -12.83 -9.21 -13.62
CA ASP A 57 -13.86 -10.17 -13.22
C ASP A 57 -14.02 -10.35 -11.71
N ALA A 58 -13.15 -9.75 -10.89
CA ALA A 58 -13.26 -9.83 -9.42
C ALA A 58 -14.32 -8.87 -8.84
N SER A 59 -14.84 -7.93 -9.63
CA SER A 59 -15.98 -7.10 -9.21
C SER A 59 -17.27 -7.80 -9.58
N GLN A 60 -17.77 -8.65 -8.68
CA GLN A 60 -19.13 -9.15 -8.79
C GLN A 60 -20.08 -7.94 -8.73
N GLU A 61 -20.78 -7.65 -9.83
CA GLU A 61 -21.79 -6.61 -9.85
C GLU A 61 -22.83 -6.95 -8.78
N VAL A 62 -22.83 -6.21 -7.68
CA VAL A 62 -23.89 -6.29 -6.68
C VAL A 62 -25.06 -5.52 -7.26
N PRO A 63 -26.20 -6.15 -7.59
CA PRO A 63 -27.35 -5.40 -8.06
C PRO A 63 -27.87 -4.56 -6.90
N CYS A 64 -27.70 -3.24 -6.98
CA CYS A 64 -28.50 -2.34 -6.16
C CYS A 64 -29.93 -2.37 -6.72
N GLU A 65 -30.80 -3.19 -6.13
CA GLU A 65 -32.24 -3.04 -6.32
C GLU A 65 -32.67 -1.71 -5.68
N GLN A 66 -32.73 -0.66 -6.50
CA GLN A 66 -33.53 0.51 -6.15
C GLN A 66 -35.00 0.16 -6.37
N VAL A 67 -35.68 -0.17 -5.28
CA VAL A 67 -37.15 -0.25 -5.26
C VAL A 67 -37.67 1.17 -5.54
N GLN A 68 -38.06 1.42 -6.79
CA GLN A 68 -38.85 2.58 -7.17
C GLN A 68 -40.31 2.29 -6.79
N LEU A 69 -40.81 2.97 -5.76
CA LEU A 69 -42.24 3.11 -5.54
C LEU A 69 -42.82 3.80 -6.78
N LYS A 70 -43.73 3.09 -7.46
CA LYS A 70 -44.49 3.63 -8.60
C LYS A 70 -45.47 4.67 -8.08
N ASP A 71 -45.55 5.80 -8.78
CA ASP A 71 -46.80 6.54 -8.94
C ASP A 71 -46.91 6.94 -10.42
N ASP A 72 -48.13 6.83 -10.95
CA ASP A 72 -48.50 6.90 -12.37
C ASP A 72 -48.20 8.25 -13.06
N ASP A 73 -47.62 8.22 -14.27
CA ASP A 73 -48.22 8.67 -15.55
C ASP A 73 -47.15 8.90 -16.67
N GLU A 74 -47.43 8.34 -17.85
CA GLU A 74 -46.80 8.44 -19.20
C GLU A 74 -45.31 8.05 -19.48
N PRO A 75 -45.03 7.46 -20.67
CA PRO A 75 -43.73 6.89 -21.01
C PRO A 75 -42.77 7.93 -21.61
N SER A 76 -41.97 8.59 -20.76
CA SER A 76 -40.79 9.31 -21.27
C SER A 76 -39.66 8.33 -21.62
N LYS A 77 -39.05 8.54 -22.81
CA LYS A 77 -37.98 7.69 -23.37
C LYS A 77 -36.85 7.54 -22.35
N ARG A 78 -36.66 6.32 -21.85
CA ARG A 78 -35.66 5.96 -20.85
C ARG A 78 -34.26 5.97 -21.48
N THR A 79 -33.67 7.15 -21.58
CA THR A 79 -32.25 7.28 -21.88
C THR A 79 -31.50 6.61 -20.74
N ARG A 80 -30.81 5.49 -21.02
CA ARG A 80 -29.95 4.81 -20.04
C ARG A 80 -28.78 5.74 -19.71
N ILE A 81 -28.96 6.59 -18.71
CA ILE A 81 -27.85 7.24 -18.03
C ILE A 81 -27.23 6.13 -17.17
N GLY A 82 -26.30 5.37 -17.77
CA GLY A 82 -25.46 4.46 -17.02
C GLY A 82 -24.67 5.29 -16.01
N LEU A 83 -25.03 5.21 -14.73
CA LEU A 83 -24.23 5.77 -13.64
C LEU A 83 -22.81 5.23 -13.83
N LYS A 84 -21.80 6.13 -13.91
CA LYS A 84 -20.39 5.73 -13.88
C LYS A 84 -20.15 4.95 -12.59
N LEU A 85 -20.18 3.63 -12.66
CA LEU A 85 -19.81 2.76 -11.55
C LEU A 85 -18.35 3.07 -11.19
N LYS A 86 -18.09 3.29 -9.90
CA LYS A 86 -16.72 3.39 -9.39
C LYS A 86 -16.06 2.03 -9.56
N GLN A 87 -15.34 1.86 -10.67
CA GLN A 87 -14.55 0.67 -10.93
C GLN A 87 -13.30 0.73 -10.04
N TRP A 88 -13.15 -0.25 -9.15
CA TRP A 88 -11.94 -0.42 -8.35
C TRP A 88 -10.94 -1.25 -9.14
N MET A 89 -9.69 -0.78 -9.23
CA MET A 89 -8.58 -1.59 -9.75
C MET A 89 -7.79 -2.11 -8.56
N SER A 90 -7.62 -3.42 -8.46
CA SER A 90 -6.63 -4.03 -7.58
C SER A 90 -5.33 -4.22 -8.35
N VAL A 91 -4.25 -3.60 -7.87
CA VAL A 91 -2.89 -3.85 -8.38
C VAL A 91 -2.24 -4.83 -7.42
N TYR A 92 -1.92 -6.03 -7.89
CA TYR A 92 -1.23 -7.03 -7.10
C TYR A 92 0.27 -7.02 -7.44
N HIS A 93 1.11 -6.72 -6.44
CA HIS A 93 2.53 -7.01 -6.52
C HIS A 93 2.78 -8.46 -6.10
N VAL A 94 3.43 -9.23 -6.97
CA VAL A 94 3.88 -10.58 -6.63
C VAL A 94 5.04 -10.46 -5.65
N HIS A 95 4.78 -10.67 -4.37
CA HIS A 95 5.81 -10.75 -3.34
C HIS A 95 6.35 -12.17 -3.25
N LEU A 96 7.63 -12.31 -2.88
CA LEU A 96 8.17 -13.60 -2.44
C LEU A 96 7.30 -14.15 -1.29
N PRO A 97 7.11 -15.47 -1.18
CA PRO A 97 6.28 -16.05 -0.14
C PRO A 97 6.78 -15.63 1.25
N MET A 98 5.95 -14.86 1.98
CA MET A 98 6.26 -14.33 3.31
C MET A 98 5.39 -14.99 4.39
N LYS A 99 5.94 -15.19 5.58
CA LYS A 99 5.20 -15.70 6.75
C LYS A 99 4.52 -14.54 7.46
N GLN A 100 3.23 -14.39 7.21
CA GLN A 100 2.41 -13.38 7.87
C GLN A 100 1.65 -13.96 9.07
N ARG A 101 1.46 -13.14 10.11
CA ARG A 101 0.56 -13.40 11.23
C ARG A 101 -0.28 -12.17 11.51
N TYR A 102 -1.58 -12.37 11.67
CA TYR A 102 -2.48 -11.35 12.16
C TYR A 102 -2.89 -11.67 13.60
N LEU A 103 -3.02 -10.63 14.41
CA LEU A 103 -3.59 -10.70 15.75
C LEU A 103 -4.71 -9.69 15.80
N SER A 104 -5.93 -10.18 16.03
CA SER A 104 -7.11 -9.35 16.26
C SER A 104 -7.37 -9.25 17.77
N ASN A 105 -7.91 -8.13 18.19
CA ASN A 105 -8.40 -7.91 19.56
C ASN A 105 -7.35 -8.08 20.66
N SER A 106 -6.11 -7.66 20.40
CA SER A 106 -5.04 -7.68 21.42
C SER A 106 -5.17 -6.49 22.37
N ASN A 107 -5.20 -6.76 23.68
CA ASN A 107 -5.13 -5.73 24.72
C ASN A 107 -3.68 -5.23 24.87
N ASP A 108 -3.50 -4.06 25.49
CA ASP A 108 -2.16 -3.49 25.77
C ASP A 108 -1.26 -4.43 26.57
N VAL A 109 -1.86 -5.25 27.44
CA VAL A 109 -1.14 -6.18 28.33
C VAL A 109 -0.52 -7.34 27.54
N ASP A 110 -1.20 -7.79 26.49
CA ASP A 110 -0.78 -8.96 25.70
C ASP A 110 0.11 -8.56 24.52
N LEU A 111 0.04 -7.29 24.10
CA LEU A 111 0.83 -6.74 22.98
C LEU A 111 2.34 -7.01 23.13
N PRO A 112 2.98 -6.69 24.28
CA PRO A 112 4.39 -6.96 24.52
C PRO A 112 4.77 -8.42 24.27
N LEU A 113 3.94 -9.34 24.78
CA LEU A 113 4.19 -10.77 24.69
C LEU A 113 4.12 -11.25 23.24
N HIS A 114 3.14 -10.75 22.48
CA HIS A 114 2.98 -11.09 21.09
C HIS A 114 4.12 -10.56 20.21
N ILE A 115 4.54 -9.30 20.43
CA ILE A 115 5.66 -8.70 19.72
C ILE A 115 6.96 -9.45 20.05
N GLN A 116 7.20 -9.80 21.31
CA GLN A 116 8.39 -10.57 21.72
C GLN A 116 8.40 -11.98 21.11
N LYS A 117 7.26 -12.69 21.14
CA LYS A 117 7.10 -14.00 20.48
C LYS A 117 7.29 -13.91 18.97
N GLY A 118 6.84 -12.82 18.34
CA GLY A 118 7.06 -12.54 16.93
C GLY A 118 8.54 -12.38 16.62
N ARG A 119 9.21 -11.49 17.37
CA ARG A 119 10.64 -11.21 17.23
C ARG A 119 11.51 -12.46 17.43
N ALA A 120 11.19 -13.31 18.39
CA ALA A 120 11.89 -14.59 18.60
C ALA A 120 11.78 -15.55 17.41
N LYS A 121 10.76 -15.37 16.56
CA LYS A 121 10.51 -16.17 15.35
C LYS A 121 10.93 -15.44 14.07
N GLY A 122 11.60 -14.29 14.18
CA GLY A 122 12.06 -13.48 13.05
C GLY A 122 10.97 -12.72 12.29
N ILE A 123 9.73 -12.67 12.80
CA ILE A 123 8.66 -11.85 12.23
C ILE A 123 8.57 -10.52 12.97
N HIS A 124 8.37 -9.44 12.23
CA HIS A 124 8.32 -8.07 12.75
C HIS A 124 6.97 -7.44 12.46
N VAL A 125 6.59 -6.41 13.22
CA VAL A 125 5.33 -5.69 12.99
C VAL A 125 5.45 -4.85 11.73
N ALA A 126 4.51 -5.04 10.81
CA ALA A 126 4.41 -4.33 9.54
C ALA A 126 3.31 -3.27 9.55
N SER A 127 2.19 -3.54 10.23
CA SER A 127 1.08 -2.60 10.34
C SER A 127 0.33 -2.78 11.66
N VAL A 128 -0.22 -1.69 12.17
CA VAL A 128 -1.05 -1.67 13.37
C VAL A 128 -2.25 -0.75 13.16
N ALA A 129 -3.41 -1.21 13.59
CA ALA A 129 -4.62 -0.41 13.68
C ALA A 129 -5.27 -0.58 15.06
N SER A 130 -6.03 0.41 15.49
CA SER A 130 -6.84 0.34 16.71
C SER A 130 -8.32 0.29 16.35
N GLY A 131 -9.07 -0.59 17.02
CA GLY A 131 -10.53 -0.61 16.94
C GLY A 131 -11.14 0.50 17.80
N PRO A 132 -11.96 1.41 17.25
CA PRO A 132 -12.56 2.51 18.03
C PRO A 132 -13.56 2.01 19.10
N LEU A 133 -14.27 0.90 18.85
CA LEU A 133 -15.25 0.34 19.78
C LEU A 133 -14.65 -0.65 20.78
N SER A 134 -13.72 -1.49 20.32
CA SER A 134 -13.19 -2.62 21.09
C SER A 134 -12.00 -2.25 21.98
N LYS A 135 -11.48 -1.01 21.90
CA LYS A 135 -10.29 -0.53 22.62
C LYS A 135 -9.10 -1.51 22.50
N SER A 136 -9.01 -2.17 21.35
CA SER A 136 -8.05 -3.23 21.11
C SER A 136 -7.23 -2.96 19.85
N TRP A 137 -6.06 -3.57 19.79
CA TRP A 137 -5.14 -3.45 18.67
C TRP A 137 -5.32 -4.62 17.71
N ALA A 138 -5.31 -4.30 16.43
CA ALA A 138 -5.10 -5.22 15.33
C ALA A 138 -3.67 -5.06 14.83
N ILE A 139 -2.88 -6.13 14.91
CA ILE A 139 -1.48 -6.14 14.50
C ILE A 139 -1.28 -7.13 13.36
N ILE A 140 -0.54 -6.69 12.35
CA ILE A 140 -0.02 -7.54 11.28
C ILE A 140 1.49 -7.61 11.42
N MET A 141 2.02 -8.84 11.48
CA MET A 141 3.46 -9.11 11.50
C MET A 141 3.85 -9.99 10.31
N ASP A 142 5.02 -9.76 9.74
CA ASP A 142 5.58 -10.62 8.70
C ASP A 142 7.13 -10.64 8.74
N ASP A 143 7.73 -11.58 8.00
CA ASP A 143 9.19 -11.69 7.80
C ASP A 143 9.67 -10.99 6.51
N GLY A 144 8.76 -10.42 5.73
CA GLY A 144 9.05 -9.72 4.47
C GLY A 144 9.53 -8.29 4.65
N VAL A 145 9.23 -7.63 5.79
CA VAL A 145 9.64 -6.23 6.05
C VAL A 145 11.16 -6.04 6.12
N GLY A 146 11.92 -7.11 6.33
CA GLY A 146 13.38 -7.07 6.32
C GLY A 146 14.01 -6.27 7.46
N TYR A 147 13.32 -6.10 8.60
CA TYR A 147 13.86 -5.42 9.78
C TYR A 147 14.79 -6.34 10.58
N THR A 148 15.88 -5.78 11.13
CA THR A 148 16.81 -6.49 12.02
C THR A 148 16.48 -6.34 13.51
N ALA A 149 15.85 -5.23 13.88
CA ALA A 149 15.23 -5.11 15.20
C ALA A 149 14.11 -4.08 15.22
N GLN A 150 13.25 -4.26 16.21
CA GLN A 150 12.09 -3.41 16.43
C GLN A 150 11.90 -3.15 17.92
N THR A 151 11.51 -1.92 18.24
CA THR A 151 11.19 -1.43 19.57
C THR A 151 9.85 -0.71 19.52
N TYR A 152 9.07 -0.76 20.59
CA TYR A 152 7.77 -0.11 20.65
C TYR A 152 7.63 0.68 21.96
N ALA A 153 6.75 1.66 21.94
CA ALA A 153 6.30 2.39 23.12
C ALA A 153 4.78 2.58 23.05
N ILE A 154 4.11 2.36 24.17
CA ILE A 154 2.70 2.70 24.37
C ILE A 154 2.67 3.88 25.31
N SER A 155 1.98 4.95 24.93
CA SER A 155 1.77 6.14 25.76
C SER A 155 0.30 6.48 25.85
N PHE A 156 -0.05 7.23 26.89
CA PHE A 156 -1.41 7.69 27.14
C PHE A 156 -1.43 9.22 27.08
N GLY A 157 -2.41 9.79 26.39
CA GLY A 157 -2.63 11.24 26.27
C GLY A 157 -1.79 11.93 25.20
N TYR A 158 -0.48 11.67 25.16
CA TYR A 158 0.46 12.33 24.25
C TYR A 158 1.43 11.34 23.60
N LEU A 159 1.99 11.74 22.45
CA LEU A 159 3.03 10.97 21.76
C LEU A 159 4.33 10.98 22.59
N PRO A 160 5.06 9.87 22.74
CA PRO A 160 6.20 9.81 23.65
C PRO A 160 7.45 10.45 23.00
N GLU A 161 7.49 11.78 22.95
CA GLU A 161 8.53 12.56 22.29
C GLU A 161 9.93 12.31 22.82
N ASP A 162 10.08 12.21 24.15
CA ASP A 162 11.39 11.99 24.76
C ASP A 162 11.93 10.60 24.43
N TRP A 163 11.07 9.59 24.40
CA TRP A 163 11.43 8.24 23.97
C TRP A 163 11.80 8.19 22.47
N ILE A 164 11.05 8.93 21.64
CA ILE A 164 11.35 9.10 20.21
C ILE A 164 12.68 9.84 20.00
N ARG A 165 12.97 10.87 20.79
CA ARG A 165 14.23 11.63 20.67
C ARG A 165 15.42 10.80 21.16
N ALA A 166 15.28 10.10 22.29
CA ALA A 166 16.34 9.30 22.89
C ALA A 166 16.84 8.17 21.98
N HIS A 167 15.96 7.45 21.29
CA HIS A 167 16.38 6.36 20.41
C HIS A 167 16.79 6.84 19.01
N ARG A 168 16.65 8.14 18.67
CA ARG A 168 17.08 8.70 17.37
C ARG A 168 18.61 8.65 17.20
N SER A 169 19.35 8.71 18.31
CA SER A 169 20.81 8.50 18.32
C SER A 169 21.21 7.04 18.08
N GLN A 170 20.29 6.09 18.18
CA GLN A 170 20.54 4.64 18.05
C GLN A 170 20.18 4.08 16.65
N SER A 171 20.05 4.95 15.64
CA SER A 171 19.74 4.58 14.24
C SER A 171 18.42 3.82 14.04
N TYR A 172 17.46 4.00 14.95
CA TYR A 172 16.08 3.52 14.74
C TYR A 172 15.26 4.59 14.02
N TYR A 173 14.37 4.17 13.12
CA TYR A 173 13.42 5.06 12.44
C TYR A 173 12.00 4.78 12.92
N ILE A 174 11.14 5.80 12.95
CA ILE A 174 9.71 5.60 13.19
C ILE A 174 9.14 4.92 11.95
N THR A 175 8.59 3.72 12.13
CA THR A 175 8.01 2.94 11.02
C THR A 175 6.50 2.87 11.11
N ILE A 176 5.94 2.86 12.32
CA ILE A 176 4.49 2.77 12.52
C ILE A 176 4.09 3.67 13.68
N VAL A 177 2.97 4.37 13.50
CA VAL A 177 2.28 5.14 14.53
C VAL A 177 0.80 4.81 14.43
N ALA A 178 0.19 4.44 15.55
CA ALA A 178 -1.24 4.19 15.62
C ALA A 178 -1.81 4.87 16.87
N GLY A 179 -2.94 5.58 16.70
CA GLY A 179 -3.65 6.24 17.79
C GLY A 179 -5.02 5.59 17.99
N ALA A 180 -5.34 5.28 19.24
CA ALA A 180 -6.63 4.73 19.64
C ALA A 180 -7.59 5.83 20.13
N ALA A 181 -8.89 5.53 20.06
CA ALA A 181 -9.96 6.47 20.44
C ALA A 181 -9.94 6.87 21.93
N ASP A 182 -9.21 6.15 22.77
CA ASP A 182 -9.03 6.43 24.20
C ASP A 182 -7.72 7.17 24.51
N HIS A 183 -7.20 7.91 23.53
CA HIS A 183 -5.98 8.71 23.64
C HIS A 183 -4.71 7.89 23.90
N ARG A 184 -4.72 6.58 23.63
CA ARG A 184 -3.49 5.79 23.60
C ARG A 184 -2.79 5.93 22.27
N PHE A 185 -1.47 5.99 22.30
CA PHE A 185 -0.63 5.96 21.12
C PHE A 185 0.32 4.78 21.20
N LEU A 186 0.40 4.02 20.12
CA LEU A 186 1.42 3.01 19.90
C LEU A 186 2.39 3.56 18.85
N VAL A 187 3.66 3.62 19.22
CA VAL A 187 4.74 4.00 18.31
C VAL A 187 5.69 2.82 18.19
N ILE A 188 5.97 2.41 16.97
CA ILE A 188 6.93 1.37 16.67
C ILE A 188 8.06 1.95 15.85
N ARG A 189 9.27 1.60 16.25
CA ARG A 189 10.50 1.97 15.58
C ARG A 189 11.29 0.75 15.20
N SER A 190 11.83 0.77 13.99
CA SER A 190 12.56 -0.36 13.43
C SER A 190 13.93 0.07 12.92
N LYS A 191 14.86 -0.88 12.84
CA LYS A 191 16.22 -0.68 12.31
C LYS A 191 16.61 -1.77 11.32
N GLY A 192 17.54 -1.40 10.44
CA GLY A 192 18.15 -2.29 9.45
C GLY A 192 17.11 -2.87 8.51
N TRP A 193 16.58 -2.04 7.61
CA TRP A 193 15.82 -2.52 6.46
C TRP A 193 16.84 -2.94 5.39
N SER A 194 16.79 -4.20 4.99
CA SER A 194 17.50 -4.69 3.81
C SER A 194 16.54 -4.67 2.64
N VAL A 195 16.68 -3.70 1.74
CA VAL A 195 16.21 -3.91 0.37
C VAL A 195 17.15 -4.94 -0.21
N ASN A 196 16.74 -6.21 -0.19
CA ASN A 196 17.33 -7.15 -1.13
C ASN A 196 16.79 -6.74 -2.50
N VAL A 197 17.59 -5.94 -3.21
CA VAL A 197 17.43 -5.63 -4.63
C VAL A 197 17.77 -6.87 -5.44
#